data_AF-A0A920DYG3-F1
#
_entry.id   AF-A0A920DYG3-F1
#
_cell.length_a   1.000
_cell.length_b   1.000
_cell.length_c   1.000
_cell.angle_alpha   90.00
_cell.angle_beta   90.00
_cell.angle_gamma   90.00
#
_symmetry.space_group_name_H-M   'P 1'
#
loop_
_entity.id
_entity.type
_entity.pdbx_description
1 polymer ?
#
loop_
_entity_poly.entity_id
_entity_poly.type
_entity_poly.pdbx_seq_one_letter_code
_entity_poly.pdbx_strand_id
1 'polypeptide(L)'
;MGLYYSTPDWHFNGAEQERNPIDGKISVFGKVSKANEDYQVAQLKELLTNYGEIVELFFDMGEPTKAQSERFAKTVKNLQPNCQVNGRVMNNQGDFITMPDNHLPESPIYDYAWETPGTFYHTWGYKSWVKGDPLIFR
;
A
#
# COMPACT_ATOMS: atom_id res chain seq x y z
N MET A 1 2.71 -15.91 -3.29
CA MET A 1 2.31 -14.80 -4.20
C MET A 1 2.12 -13.54 -3.38
N GLY A 2 2.58 -12.38 -3.84
CA GLY A 2 2.36 -11.09 -3.18
C GLY A 2 1.33 -10.25 -3.96
N LEU A 3 0.58 -9.41 -3.26
CA LEU A 3 -0.43 -8.52 -3.85
C LEU A 3 -0.16 -7.06 -3.48
N TYR A 4 -0.27 -6.17 -4.46
CA TYR A 4 -0.31 -4.72 -4.23
C TYR A 4 -1.77 -4.26 -4.06
N TYR A 5 -2.02 -3.35 -3.12
CA TYR A 5 -3.35 -2.81 -2.85
C TYR A 5 -3.30 -1.30 -2.59
N SER A 6 -3.99 -0.52 -3.43
CA SER A 6 -4.09 0.94 -3.27
C SER A 6 -5.16 1.29 -2.24
N THR A 7 -4.78 1.92 -1.12
CA THR A 7 -5.76 2.43 -0.15
C THR A 7 -6.55 3.61 -0.73
N PRO A 8 -5.93 4.57 -1.45
CA PRO A 8 -6.67 5.58 -2.19
C PRO A 8 -7.49 4.94 -3.30
N ASP A 9 -8.75 5.35 -3.42
CA ASP A 9 -9.64 4.93 -4.50
C ASP A 9 -10.33 6.16 -5.14
N TRP A 10 -9.89 6.51 -6.34
CA TRP A 10 -10.44 7.64 -7.10
C TRP A 10 -11.75 7.31 -7.82
N HIS A 11 -12.11 6.03 -7.90
CA HIS A 11 -13.35 5.57 -8.49
C HIS A 11 -14.43 5.30 -7.44
N PHE A 12 -14.05 5.12 -6.17
CA PHE A 12 -15.01 4.92 -5.08
C PHE A 12 -16.08 6.01 -5.09
N ASN A 13 -17.32 5.56 -5.23
CA ASN A 13 -18.50 6.41 -5.42
C ASN A 13 -19.42 6.43 -4.19
N GLY A 14 -18.88 6.11 -3.01
CA GLY A 14 -19.59 6.27 -1.75
C GLY A 14 -19.88 7.75 -1.43
N ALA A 15 -20.74 7.97 -0.43
CA ALA A 15 -21.23 9.31 -0.07
C ALA A 15 -20.11 10.30 0.27
N GLU A 16 -18.98 9.81 0.77
CA GLU A 16 -17.81 10.61 1.15
C GLU A 16 -16.59 10.14 0.36
N GLN A 17 -16.39 10.74 -0.81
CA GLN A 17 -15.17 10.55 -1.60
C GLN A 17 -13.96 11.15 -0.88
N GLU A 18 -12.82 10.48 -1.00
CA GLU A 18 -11.57 10.92 -0.39
C GLU A 18 -11.04 12.17 -1.10
N ARG A 19 -11.13 13.30 -0.42
CA ARG A 19 -10.72 14.61 -0.94
C ARG A 19 -9.68 15.24 -0.02
N ASN A 20 -8.72 15.94 -0.61
CA ASN A 20 -7.73 16.69 0.14
C ASN A 20 -8.45 17.82 0.92
N PRO A 21 -8.22 17.97 2.24
CA PRO A 21 -8.90 18.98 3.04
C PRO A 21 -8.51 20.42 2.68
N ILE A 22 -7.40 20.62 1.98
CA ILE A 22 -6.88 21.94 1.61
C ILE A 22 -7.56 22.48 0.34
N ASP A 23 -7.71 21.66 -0.70
CA ASP A 23 -8.19 22.10 -2.02
C ASP A 23 -9.47 21.39 -2.50
N GLY A 24 -9.98 20.41 -1.76
CA GLY A 24 -11.21 19.69 -2.06
C GLY A 24 -11.13 18.74 -3.26
N LYS A 25 -9.95 18.54 -3.85
CA LYS A 25 -9.77 17.63 -4.99
C LYS A 25 -9.59 16.19 -4.53
N ILE A 26 -9.96 15.24 -5.39
CA ILE A 26 -9.64 13.83 -5.20
C ILE A 26 -8.12 13.69 -5.08
N SER A 27 -7.65 12.98 -4.05
CA SER A 27 -6.23 12.94 -3.72
C SER A 27 -5.89 11.71 -2.89
N VAL A 28 -4.64 11.27 -3.01
CA VAL A 28 -4.05 10.23 -2.13
C VAL A 28 -3.84 10.71 -0.68
N PHE A 29 -3.97 12.02 -0.43
CA PHE A 29 -3.91 12.64 0.89
C PHE A 29 -5.30 12.81 1.52
N GLY A 30 -6.34 12.23 0.91
CA GLY A 30 -7.68 12.21 1.49
C GLY A 30 -7.76 11.27 2.69
N LYS A 31 -8.60 11.62 3.67
CA LYS A 31 -8.96 10.70 4.75
C LYS A 31 -9.83 9.57 4.21
N VAL A 32 -9.55 8.36 4.67
CA VAL A 32 -10.36 7.18 4.33
C VAL A 32 -11.71 7.28 5.03
N SER A 33 -12.79 7.45 4.26
CA SER A 33 -14.14 7.48 4.81
C SER A 33 -14.54 6.10 5.33
N LYS A 34 -15.48 6.04 6.27
CA LYS A 34 -15.94 4.76 6.82
C LYS A 34 -16.52 3.84 5.73
N ALA A 35 -17.25 4.41 4.78
CA ALA A 35 -17.80 3.67 3.66
C ALA A 35 -16.70 3.07 2.77
N ASN A 36 -15.62 3.83 2.49
CA ASN A 36 -14.50 3.28 1.73
C ASN A 36 -13.76 2.20 2.53
N GLU A 37 -13.50 2.43 3.82
CA GLU A 37 -12.88 1.44 4.70
C GLU A 37 -13.64 0.10 4.71
N ASP A 38 -14.97 0.13 4.78
CA ASP A 38 -15.80 -1.08 4.73
C ASP A 38 -15.76 -1.77 3.37
N TYR A 39 -15.75 -0.99 2.29
CA TYR A 39 -15.58 -1.50 0.93
C TYR A 39 -14.21 -2.18 0.74
N GLN A 40 -13.14 -1.54 1.20
CA GLN A 40 -11.79 -2.08 1.13
C GLN A 40 -11.66 -3.38 1.93
N VAL A 41 -12.21 -3.43 3.15
CA VAL A 41 -12.23 -4.68 3.94
C VAL A 41 -12.99 -5.81 3.25
N ALA A 42 -14.04 -5.51 2.49
CA ALA A 42 -14.73 -6.53 1.68
C ALA A 42 -13.84 -7.04 0.53
N GLN A 43 -13.13 -6.15 -0.17
CA GLN A 43 -12.18 -6.52 -1.22
C GLN A 43 -11.00 -7.34 -0.67
N LEU A 44 -10.44 -6.95 0.48
CA LEU A 44 -9.38 -7.71 1.14
C LEU A 44 -9.84 -9.12 1.49
N LYS A 45 -11.07 -9.28 1.98
CA LYS A 45 -11.65 -10.61 2.25
C LYS A 45 -11.72 -11.43 0.97
N GLU A 46 -12.22 -10.87 -0.12
CA GLU A 46 -12.31 -11.55 -1.41
C GLU A 46 -10.93 -12.02 -1.90
N LEU A 47 -9.94 -11.11 -1.94
CA LEU A 47 -8.59 -11.39 -2.41
C LEU A 47 -7.90 -12.46 -1.58
N LEU A 48 -8.06 -12.42 -0.25
CA LEU A 48 -7.35 -13.31 0.67
C LEU A 48 -8.05 -14.67 0.86
N THR A 49 -9.26 -14.87 0.36
CA THR A 49 -9.94 -16.18 0.40
C THR A 49 -9.97 -16.89 -0.94
N ASN A 50 -9.96 -16.16 -2.06
CA ASN A 50 -10.26 -16.74 -3.38
C ASN A 50 -9.02 -17.04 -4.24
N TYR A 51 -7.83 -16.59 -3.82
CA TYR A 51 -6.61 -16.65 -4.64
C TYR A 51 -5.48 -17.52 -4.03
N GLY A 52 -5.84 -18.40 -3.10
CA GLY A 52 -4.89 -19.31 -2.45
C GLY A 52 -4.00 -18.61 -1.41
N GLU A 53 -2.79 -19.12 -1.20
CA GLU A 53 -1.85 -18.55 -0.23
C GLU A 53 -1.22 -17.25 -0.76
N ILE A 54 -1.49 -16.17 -0.03
CA ILE A 54 -0.87 -14.86 -0.22
C ILE A 54 0.19 -14.69 0.87
N VAL A 55 1.44 -14.45 0.45
CA VAL A 55 2.58 -14.31 1.37
C VAL A 55 2.83 -12.86 1.74
N GLU A 56 2.31 -11.92 0.96
CA GLU A 56 2.48 -10.50 1.18
C GLU A 56 1.29 -9.71 0.65
N LEU A 57 0.87 -8.71 1.42
CA LEU A 57 -0.01 -7.64 0.98
C LEU A 57 0.68 -6.29 1.17
N PHE A 58 1.04 -5.67 0.05
CA PHE A 58 1.67 -4.37 -0.01
C PHE A 58 0.59 -3.30 -0.19
N PHE A 59 0.20 -2.64 0.90
CA PHE A 59 -0.62 -1.44 0.86
C PHE A 59 0.17 -0.26 0.28
N ASP A 60 -0.52 0.66 -0.37
CA ASP A 60 0.09 1.91 -0.82
C ASP A 60 -0.74 3.14 -0.50
N MET A 61 -0.04 4.18 -0.06
CA MET A 61 -0.53 5.54 0.17
C MET A 61 -1.80 5.63 1.06
N GLY A 62 -2.49 6.77 1.00
CA GLY A 62 -3.69 7.06 1.79
C GLY A 62 -3.38 7.67 3.15
N GLU A 63 -4.41 8.23 3.79
CA GLU A 63 -4.34 8.72 5.16
C GLU A 63 -5.36 8.03 6.09
N PRO A 64 -5.30 6.69 6.24
CA PRO A 64 -6.15 6.00 7.20
C PRO A 64 -5.84 6.46 8.62
N THR A 65 -6.87 6.50 9.46
CA THR A 65 -6.68 6.62 10.90
C THR A 65 -6.00 5.37 11.45
N LYS A 66 -5.40 5.46 12.64
CA LYS A 66 -4.79 4.30 13.30
C LYS A 66 -5.75 3.10 13.42
N ALA A 67 -7.01 3.34 13.79
CA ALA A 67 -8.03 2.31 13.91
C ALA A 67 -8.33 1.62 12.56
N GLN A 68 -8.27 2.38 11.47
CA GLN A 68 -8.44 1.83 10.12
C GLN A 68 -7.25 0.96 9.71
N SER A 69 -6.02 1.44 9.91
CA SER A 69 -4.81 0.64 9.66
C SER A 69 -4.81 -0.65 10.49
N GLU A 70 -5.17 -0.58 11.77
CA GLU A 70 -5.30 -1.74 12.65
C GLU A 70 -6.34 -2.73 12.10
N ARG A 71 -7.49 -2.23 11.62
CA ARG A 71 -8.54 -3.08 11.04
C ARG A 71 -8.08 -3.74 9.75
N PHE A 72 -7.37 -3.02 8.87
CA PHE A 72 -6.81 -3.59 7.65
C PHE A 72 -5.81 -4.70 7.96
N ALA A 73 -4.78 -4.41 8.77
CA ALA A 73 -3.77 -5.40 9.17
C ALA A 73 -4.40 -6.62 9.86
N LYS A 74 -5.34 -6.41 10.79
CA LYS A 74 -6.05 -7.50 11.46
C LYS A 74 -6.90 -8.32 10.49
N THR A 75 -7.53 -7.70 9.50
CA THR A 75 -8.28 -8.44 8.47
C THR A 75 -7.36 -9.38 7.70
N VAL A 76 -6.17 -8.90 7.31
CA VAL A 76 -5.16 -9.72 6.63
C VAL A 76 -4.74 -10.89 7.52
N LYS A 77 -4.29 -10.60 8.75
CA LYS A 77 -3.77 -11.63 9.68
C LYS A 77 -4.82 -12.66 10.11
N ASN A 78 -6.09 -12.27 10.20
CA ASN A 78 -7.16 -13.22 10.52
C ASN A 78 -7.43 -14.22 9.39
N LEU A 79 -7.26 -13.81 8.13
CA LEU A 79 -7.54 -14.65 6.96
C LEU A 79 -6.31 -15.45 6.52
N GLN A 80 -5.15 -14.80 6.55
CA GLN A 80 -3.86 -15.34 6.12
C GLN A 80 -2.80 -14.98 7.18
N PRO A 81 -2.68 -15.75 8.28
CA PRO A 81 -1.77 -15.40 9.40
C PRO A 81 -0.29 -15.26 9.01
N ASN A 82 0.13 -15.97 7.97
CA ASN A 82 1.51 -15.93 7.46
C ASN A 82 1.77 -14.79 6.46
N CYS A 83 0.72 -14.13 5.95
CA CYS A 83 0.83 -13.02 5.00
C CYS A 83 1.49 -11.81 5.69
N GLN A 84 2.57 -11.28 5.11
CA GLN A 84 3.25 -10.10 5.59
C GLN A 84 2.57 -8.83 5.08
N VAL A 85 2.42 -7.83 5.95
CA VAL A 85 1.84 -6.53 5.65
C VAL A 85 2.95 -5.50 5.69
N ASN A 86 3.11 -4.73 4.62
CA ASN A 86 4.15 -3.71 4.54
C ASN A 86 3.85 -2.50 5.45
N GLY A 87 4.87 -1.67 5.71
CA GLY A 87 4.75 -0.49 6.56
C GLY A 87 3.81 0.61 6.03
N ARG A 88 3.48 0.59 4.72
CA ARG A 88 2.55 1.56 4.10
C ARG A 88 1.06 1.24 4.34
N VAL A 89 0.73 0.23 5.14
CA VAL A 89 -0.59 0.17 5.81
C VAL A 89 -0.77 1.35 6.80
N MET A 90 0.31 2.11 7.06
CA MET A 90 0.39 3.30 7.91
C MET A 90 0.26 3.01 9.41
N ASN A 91 0.50 4.05 10.22
CA ASN A 91 0.28 4.04 11.66
C ASN A 91 1.02 2.93 12.42
N ASN A 92 2.19 2.51 11.92
CA ASN A 92 3.02 1.43 12.49
C ASN A 92 2.25 0.11 12.67
N GLN A 93 1.36 -0.24 11.74
CA GLN A 93 0.59 -1.50 11.77
C GLN A 93 1.11 -2.56 10.79
N GLY A 94 2.22 -2.30 10.10
CA GLY A 94 2.89 -3.26 9.22
C GLY A 94 3.87 -4.17 9.98
N ASP A 95 4.18 -5.32 9.40
CA ASP A 95 5.13 -6.31 9.94
C ASP A 95 6.59 -5.93 9.68
N PHE A 96 6.86 -5.14 8.64
CA PHE A 96 8.20 -4.73 8.25
C PHE A 96 8.23 -3.27 7.76
N ILE A 97 9.44 -2.69 7.77
CA ILE A 97 9.66 -1.30 7.38
C ILE A 97 9.62 -1.19 5.86
N THR A 98 8.87 -0.23 5.33
CA THR A 98 8.89 0.09 3.90
C THR A 98 9.61 1.42 3.68
N MET A 99 10.68 1.38 2.90
CA MET A 99 11.47 2.57 2.57
C MET A 99 10.72 3.49 1.57
N PRO A 100 11.16 4.75 1.45
CA PRO A 100 10.70 5.62 0.36
C PRO A 100 11.06 5.03 -1.01
N ASP A 101 10.28 5.41 -2.02
CA ASP A 101 10.47 4.98 -3.41
C ASP A 101 11.90 5.20 -3.89
N ASN A 102 12.57 4.14 -4.38
CA ASN A 102 13.95 4.17 -4.89
C ASN A 102 15.01 4.59 -3.84
N HIS A 103 14.76 4.41 -2.55
CA HIS A 103 15.73 4.73 -1.49
C HIS A 103 16.16 3.47 -0.72
N LEU A 104 17.46 3.37 -0.43
CA LEU A 104 18.00 2.40 0.51
C LEU A 104 18.17 3.05 1.90
N PRO A 105 18.21 2.27 2.99
CA PRO A 105 18.57 2.77 4.30
C PRO A 105 19.95 3.46 4.25
N GLU A 106 20.05 4.67 4.80
CA GLU A 106 21.33 5.40 4.91
C GLU A 106 22.30 4.71 5.87
N SER A 107 21.77 3.91 6.80
CA SER A 107 22.52 3.09 7.73
C SER A 107 21.91 1.68 7.76
N PRO A 108 22.72 0.63 7.93
CA PRO A 108 22.20 -0.73 8.00
C PRO A 108 21.15 -0.90 9.09
N ILE A 109 20.03 -1.54 8.74
CA ILE A 109 18.98 -1.96 9.67
C ILE A 109 19.16 -3.46 9.90
N TYR A 110 19.54 -3.85 11.12
CA TYR A 110 19.83 -5.24 11.46
C TYR A 110 18.71 -5.93 12.24
N ASP A 111 17.97 -5.17 13.06
CA ASP A 111 17.01 -5.74 14.02
C ASP A 111 15.59 -5.89 13.46
N TYR A 112 15.33 -5.36 12.26
CA TYR A 112 14.02 -5.35 11.64
C TYR A 112 14.11 -5.74 10.17
N ALA A 113 13.12 -6.50 9.71
CA ALA A 113 12.89 -6.68 8.28
C ALA A 113 12.53 -5.33 7.64
N TRP A 114 13.04 -5.09 6.44
CA TRP A 114 12.71 -3.92 5.66
C TRP A 114 12.74 -4.23 4.17
N GLU A 115 11.99 -3.45 3.39
CA GLU A 115 11.94 -3.54 1.93
C GLU A 115 11.97 -2.13 1.33
N THR A 116 12.57 -1.98 0.16
CA THR A 116 12.44 -0.79 -0.67
C THR A 116 11.83 -1.12 -2.03
N PRO A 117 10.77 -0.43 -2.46
CA PRO A 117 10.30 -0.55 -3.83
C PRO A 117 11.22 0.29 -4.74
N GLY A 118 11.66 -0.29 -5.86
CA GLY A 118 12.54 0.36 -6.83
C GLY A 118 12.01 0.28 -8.25
N THR A 119 12.28 1.31 -9.04
CA THR A 119 11.97 1.35 -10.48
C THR A 119 13.24 1.16 -11.30
N PHE A 120 13.09 0.47 -12.42
CA PHE A 120 14.16 0.31 -13.40
C PHE A 120 14.28 1.51 -14.34
N TYR A 121 13.20 2.24 -14.64
CA TYR A 121 13.23 3.34 -15.62
C TYR A 121 12.65 4.66 -15.09
N HIS A 122 12.72 4.87 -13.78
CA HIS A 122 12.07 6.01 -13.10
C HIS A 122 10.54 6.05 -13.29
N THR A 123 9.93 4.89 -13.57
CA THR A 123 8.48 4.74 -13.78
C THR A 123 8.01 3.41 -13.22
N TRP A 124 6.87 3.44 -12.50
CA TRP A 124 6.18 2.24 -12.01
C TRP A 124 5.37 1.56 -13.10
N GLY A 125 4.47 2.30 -13.74
CA GLY A 125 3.71 1.85 -14.90
C GLY A 125 4.43 2.09 -16.22
N TYR A 126 3.99 1.37 -17.26
CA TYR A 126 4.51 1.54 -18.62
C TYR A 126 4.35 2.98 -19.13
N LYS A 127 5.41 3.50 -19.78
CA LYS A 127 5.36 4.75 -20.54
C LYS A 127 5.99 4.51 -21.92
N SER A 128 5.22 4.71 -22.99
CA SER A 128 5.62 4.36 -24.36
C SER A 128 6.82 5.15 -24.90
N TRP A 129 7.12 6.30 -24.30
CA TRP A 129 8.22 7.16 -24.71
C TRP A 129 9.50 6.96 -23.90
N VAL A 130 9.48 6.14 -22.85
CA VAL A 130 10.69 5.82 -22.08
C VAL A 130 11.48 4.76 -22.85
N LYS A 131 12.74 5.07 -23.16
CA LYS A 131 13.66 4.26 -23.97
C LYS A 131 15.04 4.25 -23.30
N GLY A 132 15.83 3.22 -23.57
CA GLY A 132 17.20 3.07 -23.05
C GLY A 132 17.33 1.85 -22.14
N ASP A 133 18.51 1.65 -21.56
CA ASP A 133 18.77 0.60 -20.57
C ASP A 133 18.40 1.09 -19.16
N PRO A 134 17.89 0.20 -18.28
CA PRO A 134 17.27 0.62 -17.02
C PRO A 134 18.27 1.04 -15.96
N LEU A 135 19.48 0.50 -16.01
CA LEU A 135 20.47 0.71 -14.97
C LEU A 135 21.79 1.06 -15.65
N ILE A 136 22.15 2.34 -15.61
CA ILE A 136 23.56 2.69 -15.74
C ILE A 136 24.12 2.52 -14.33
N PHE A 137 24.73 1.35 -14.05
CA PHE A 137 25.53 1.18 -12.85
C PHE A 137 26.58 2.31 -12.83
N ARG A 138 26.45 3.22 -11.87
CA ARG A 138 27.45 4.24 -11.55
C ARG A 138 28.17 3.84 -10.27
#